data_AF-A0A8T5RCI4-F1
#
_entry.id   AF-A0A8T5RCI4-F1
#
_cell.length_a   1.000
_cell.length_b   1.000
_cell.length_c   1.000
_cell.angle_alpha   90.00
_cell.angle_beta   90.00
_cell.angle_gamma   90.00
#
_symmetry.space_group_name_H-M   'P 1'
#
loop_
_entity.id
_entity.type
_entity.pdbx_description
1 polymer ?
#
loop_
_entity_poly.entity_id
_entity_poly.type
_entity_poly.pdbx_seq_one_letter_code
_entity_poly.pdbx_strand_id
1 'polypeptide(L)' 'MLVEEKELCNKCKAPLNNTDYVYRRKAPNVKTYVCSKCGYFEISYEE' A
#
# COMPACT_ATOMS: atom_id res chain seq x y z
N MET A 1 -7.26 -20.74 1.20
CA MET A 1 -7.25 -19.46 0.46
C MET A 1 -7.01 -18.38 1.49
N LEU A 2 -5.81 -17.81 1.55
CA LEU A 2 -5.53 -16.67 2.42
C LEU A 2 -6.25 -15.48 1.78
N VAL A 3 -7.33 -15.03 2.41
CA VAL A 3 -7.97 -13.77 2.03
C VAL A 3 -7.02 -12.69 2.55
N GLU A 4 -6.18 -12.16 1.66
CA GLU A 4 -5.48 -10.90 1.94
C GLU A 4 -6.57 -9.87 2.26
N GLU A 5 -6.63 -9.43 3.51
CA GLU A 5 -7.45 -8.31 3.92
C GLU A 5 -6.95 -7.09 3.15
N LYS A 6 -7.66 -6.74 2.07
CA LYS A 6 -7.25 -5.63 1.21
C LYS A 6 -7.50 -4.34 1.96
N GLU A 7 -6.44 -3.65 2.35
CA GLU A 7 -6.54 -2.31 2.91
C GLU A 7 -7.27 -1.41 1.90
N LEU A 8 -8.29 -0.68 2.37
CA LEU A 8 -9.15 0.15 1.53
C LEU A 8 -8.67 1.59 1.56
N CYS A 9 -8.64 2.24 0.39
CA CYS A 9 -8.32 3.65 0.29
C CYS A 9 -9.33 4.49 1.07
N ASN A 10 -8.84 5.32 1.99
CA ASN A 10 -9.69 6.18 2.81
C ASN A 10 -10.55 7.16 2.00
N LYS A 11 -10.08 7.59 0.82
CA LYS A 11 -10.80 8.56 -0.03
C LYS A 11 -11.89 7.96 -0.89
N CYS A 12 -11.64 6.82 -1.53
CA CYS A 12 -12.54 6.27 -2.55
C CYS A 12 -13.00 4.83 -2.27
N LYS A 13 -12.59 4.26 -1.14
CA LYS A 13 -12.91 2.91 -0.68
C LYS A 13 -12.55 1.80 -1.67
N ALA A 14 -11.71 2.10 -2.66
CA ALA A 14 -11.13 1.13 -3.57
C ALA A 14 -9.93 0.43 -2.89
N PRO A 15 -9.62 -0.82 -3.27
CA PRO A 15 -8.47 -1.53 -2.72
C PRO A 15 -7.15 -0.79 -2.99
N LEU A 16 -6.31 -0.74 -1.95
CA LEU A 16 -4.92 -0.34 -2.05
C LEU A 16 -4.08 -1.51 -2.56
N ASN A 17 -3.14 -1.20 -3.45
CA ASN A 17 -2.13 -2.16 -3.89
C ASN A 17 -0.84 -1.89 -3.13
N ASN A 18 -0.26 -2.94 -2.58
CA ASN A 18 1.08 -2.87 -2.02
C ASN A 18 2.11 -2.67 -3.15
N THR A 19 2.92 -1.64 -3.00
CA THR A 19 4.00 -1.24 -3.92
C THR A 19 5.36 -1.20 -3.20
N ASP A 20 5.47 -1.83 -2.02
CA ASP A 20 6.69 -1.82 -1.20
C ASP A 20 7.92 -2.24 -1.98
N TYR A 21 7.77 -3.19 -2.91
CA TYR A 21 8.86 -3.72 -3.74
C TYR A 21 9.61 -2.61 -4.51
N VAL A 22 8.96 -1.48 -4.82
CA VAL A 22 9.58 -0.34 -5.49
C VAL A 22 10.61 0.34 -4.59
N TYR A 23 10.31 0.44 -3.29
CA TYR A 23 11.11 1.19 -2.33
C TYR A 23 11.93 0.32 -1.39
N ARG A 24 11.65 -0.99 -1.30
CA ARG A 24 12.28 -1.95 -0.40
C ARG A 24 13.82 -1.95 -0.44
N ARG A 25 14.41 -1.69 -1.63
CA ARG A 25 15.88 -1.61 -1.77
C ARG A 25 16.48 -0.34 -1.17
N LYS A 26 15.75 0.76 -1.13
CA LYS A 26 16.21 2.06 -0.61
C LYS A 26 15.75 2.31 0.83
N ALA A 27 14.59 1.78 1.19
CA ALA A 27 13.94 1.94 2.48
C ALA A 27 13.29 0.60 2.86
N PRO A 28 14.06 -0.33 3.47
CA PRO A 28 13.59 -1.68 3.76
C PRO A 28 12.48 -1.74 4.80
N ASN A 29 12.38 -0.72 5.65
CA ASN A 29 11.37 -0.60 6.71
C ASN A 29 10.16 0.24 6.28
N VAL A 30 9.99 0.45 4.98
CA VAL A 30 8.91 1.27 4.43
C VAL A 30 8.01 0.43 3.55
N LYS A 31 6.72 0.39 3.91
CA LYS A 31 5.65 -0.13 3.07
C LYS A 31 4.96 1.03 2.37
N THR A 32 4.70 0.86 1.07
CA THR A 32 4.01 1.88 0.28
C THR A 32 2.76 1.31 -0.37
N TYR A 33 1.68 2.07 -0.33
CA TYR A 33 0.40 1.64 -0.86
C TYR A 33 -0.13 2.67 -1.86
N VAL A 34 -0.63 2.18 -3.00
CA VAL A 34 -1.22 3.02 -4.04
C VAL A 34 -2.66 2.59 -4.30
N CYS A 35 -3.57 3.54 -4.30
CA CYS A 35 -4.95 3.31 -4.73
C CYS A 35 -5.04 3.25 -6.25
N SER A 36 -5.52 2.11 -6.77
CA SER A 36 -5.71 1.90 -8.21
C SER A 36 -6.71 2.84 -8.88
N LYS A 37 -7.64 3.44 -8.11
CA LYS A 37 -8.76 4.22 -8.65
C LYS A 37 -8.51 5.72 -8.62
N CYS A 38 -7.97 6.25 -7.52
CA CYS A 38 -7.76 7.68 -7.35
C CYS A 38 -6.29 8.09 -7.27
N GLY A 39 -5.35 7.14 -7.32
CA GLY A 39 -3.92 7.43 -7.23
C GLY A 39 -3.46 7.89 -5.84
N TYR A 40 -4.30 7.75 -4.80
CA TYR A 40 -3.89 8.05 -3.42
C TYR A 40 -2.69 7.18 -3.04
N PHE A 41 -1.68 7.81 -2.45
CA PHE A 41 -0.44 7.18 -2.04
C PHE A 41 -0.28 7.30 -0.53
N GLU A 42 0.07 6.19 0.11
CA GLU A 42 0.31 6.11 1.55
C GLU A 42 1.63 5.40 1.82
N ILE A 43 2.32 5.86 2.86
CA ILE A 43 3.57 5.30 3.33
C ILE A 43 3.36 4.88 4.78
N SER A 44 3.63 3.62 5.08
CA SER A 44 3.65 3.09 6.43
C SER A 44 5.07 2.62 6.76
N TYR A 45 5.49 2.85 8.00
CA TYR A 45 6.80 2.42 8.49
C TYR A 45 6.58 1.16 9.33
N GLU A 46 7.33 0.10 9.04
CA GLU A 46 7.40 -1.03 9.96
C GLU A 46 8.46 -0.70 11.03
N GLU A 47 8.02 -0.54 12.27
CA GLU A 47 8.88 -0.44 13.46
C GLU A 47 9.49 -1.80 13.84
#